data_AF-A0A1H5T7V1-F1
#
_entry.id   AF-A0A1H5T7V1-F1
#
_cell.length_a   1.000
_cell.length_b   1.000
_cell.length_c   1.000
_cell.angle_alpha   90.00
_cell.angle_beta   90.00
_cell.angle_gamma   90.00
#
_symmetry.space_group_name_H-M   'P 1'
#
loop_
_entity.id
_entity.type
_entity.pdbx_description
1 polymer ?
#
loop_
_entity_poly.entity_id
_entity_poly.type
_entity_poly.pdbx_seq_one_letter_code
_entity_poly.pdbx_strand_id
1 'polypeptide(L)'
;MNINNESEKREEVRLKSPEKLGAYMHAVRPSVWGILLAITILLIGFFYWAAYGEIEISVTTMAYVDDDDVMCWVEYADAMDIHPGMKVICNSTKGTVVRIDGKGMNIRDIAEDVGEYNIQAMMIRDNEVYYRVDIKLEEVLHDGVEDVKIIEREITPGEYILNYRSGEWE
;
A
#
# COMPACT_ATOMS: atom_id res chain seq x y z
N MET A 1 -5.78 75.44 -60.70
CA MET A 1 -4.69 74.53 -60.30
C MET A 1 -4.71 74.50 -58.77
N ASN A 2 -5.42 73.52 -58.20
CA ASN A 2 -4.83 72.36 -57.49
C ASN A 2 -4.39 72.76 -56.05
N ILE A 3 -4.78 72.15 -54.93
CA ILE A 3 -5.48 70.89 -54.62
C ILE A 3 -5.98 71.02 -53.17
N ASN A 4 -7.15 70.44 -52.89
CA ASN A 4 -7.56 69.81 -51.64
C ASN A 4 -6.42 69.63 -50.61
N ASN A 5 -6.57 70.16 -49.40
CA ASN A 5 -5.76 69.71 -48.25
C ASN A 5 -6.39 69.99 -46.87
N GLU A 6 -7.70 70.24 -46.78
CA GLU A 6 -8.37 70.41 -45.47
C GLU A 6 -9.42 69.32 -45.15
N SER A 7 -9.71 68.40 -46.08
CA SER A 7 -10.68 67.32 -45.85
C SER A 7 -10.08 65.96 -45.52
N GLU A 8 -8.76 65.81 -45.42
CA GLU A 8 -8.10 64.48 -45.39
C GLU A 8 -7.46 64.07 -44.04
N LYS A 9 -7.83 64.71 -42.92
CA LYS A 9 -7.30 64.30 -41.58
C LYS A 9 -8.34 64.28 -40.47
N ARG A 10 -9.60 63.98 -40.79
CA ARG A 10 -10.65 63.75 -39.77
C ARG A 10 -11.40 62.44 -39.94
N GLU A 11 -10.77 61.45 -40.56
CA GLU A 11 -11.26 60.08 -40.48
C GLU A 11 -10.15 59.17 -39.96
N GLU A 12 -10.56 58.24 -39.10
CA GLU A 12 -9.80 57.07 -38.67
C GLU A 12 -8.74 57.22 -37.58
N VAL A 13 -9.18 57.73 -36.42
CA VAL A 13 -8.73 57.13 -35.14
C VAL A 13 -9.98 56.64 -34.39
N ARG A 14 -10.77 55.79 -35.06
CA ARG A 14 -11.61 54.81 -34.36
C ARG A 14 -10.67 53.80 -33.73
N LEU A 15 -10.17 54.15 -32.54
CA LEU A 15 -9.46 53.23 -31.66
C LEU A 15 -10.41 52.07 -31.37
N LYS A 16 -10.17 50.97 -32.10
CA LYS A 16 -10.38 49.58 -31.74
C LYS A 16 -11.64 49.32 -30.91
N SER A 17 -12.67 48.85 -31.61
CA SER A 17 -13.86 48.22 -31.06
C SER A 17 -13.55 47.41 -29.78
N PRO A 18 -14.22 47.70 -28.65
CA PRO A 18 -14.12 46.92 -27.42
C PRO A 18 -14.80 45.54 -27.50
N GLU A 19 -15.19 45.06 -28.68
CA GLU A 19 -15.94 43.80 -28.86
C GLU A 19 -15.14 42.53 -28.60
N LYS A 20 -13.83 42.63 -28.33
CA LYS A 20 -13.00 41.44 -28.03
C LYS A 20 -12.43 41.39 -26.61
N LEU A 21 -12.87 42.26 -25.69
CA LEU A 21 -12.70 41.98 -24.25
C LEU A 21 -13.82 41.09 -23.69
N GLY A 22 -15.01 41.11 -24.30
CA GLY A 22 -16.15 40.28 -23.88
C GLY A 22 -16.00 38.79 -24.21
N ALA A 23 -15.09 38.41 -25.12
CA ALA A 23 -14.91 37.03 -25.54
C ALA A 23 -14.14 36.16 -24.51
N TYR A 24 -13.44 36.77 -23.54
CA TYR A 24 -12.80 36.05 -22.45
C TYR A 24 -13.75 35.78 -21.26
N MET A 25 -14.86 36.51 -21.18
CA MET A 25 -15.91 36.26 -20.18
C MET A 25 -16.84 35.10 -20.54
N HIS A 26 -16.73 34.54 -21.75
CA HIS A 26 -17.40 33.29 -22.13
C HIS A 26 -16.55 32.05 -21.80
N ALA A 27 -15.49 32.22 -20.99
CA ALA A 27 -14.60 31.14 -20.60
C ALA A 27 -14.93 30.56 -19.22
N VAL A 28 -16.21 30.42 -18.87
CA VAL A 28 -16.61 29.43 -17.85
C VAL A 28 -17.99 28.89 -18.18
N ARG A 29 -18.02 27.86 -19.04
CA ARG A 29 -19.24 27.04 -19.18
C ARG A 29 -19.58 26.53 -17.78
N PRO A 30 -20.82 26.69 -17.26
CA PRO A 30 -21.21 26.21 -15.93
C PRO A 30 -20.87 24.73 -15.69
N SER A 31 -20.82 23.93 -16.75
CA SER A 31 -20.38 22.53 -16.71
C SER A 31 -18.93 22.32 -16.28
N VAL A 32 -18.02 23.26 -16.56
CA VAL A 32 -16.61 23.19 -16.15
C VAL A 32 -16.50 23.26 -14.63
N TRP A 33 -17.33 24.05 -13.96
CA TRP A 33 -17.36 24.10 -12.49
C TRP A 33 -17.77 22.77 -11.86
N GLY A 34 -18.73 22.06 -12.47
CA GLY A 34 -19.13 20.73 -11.99
C GLY A 34 -17.99 19.71 -12.07
N ILE A 35 -17.26 19.71 -13.19
CA ILE A 35 -16.08 18.85 -13.36
C ILE A 35 -14.98 19.25 -12.38
N LEU A 36 -14.72 20.55 -12.21
CA LEU A 36 -13.68 21.06 -11.32
C LEU A 36 -13.98 20.71 -9.85
N LEU A 37 -15.26 20.78 -9.45
CA LEU A 37 -15.72 20.36 -8.13
C LEU A 37 -15.59 18.84 -7.94
N ALA A 38 -15.95 18.03 -8.94
CA ALA A 38 -15.77 16.58 -8.89
C ALA A 38 -14.29 16.19 -8.73
N ILE A 39 -13.40 16.83 -9.49
CA ILE A 39 -11.94 16.64 -9.36
C ILE A 39 -11.47 17.07 -7.97
N THR A 40 -11.96 18.20 -7.47
CA THR A 40 -11.58 18.70 -6.14
C THR A 40 -11.98 17.72 -5.04
N ILE A 41 -13.20 17.18 -5.08
CA ILE A 41 -13.66 16.16 -4.12
C ILE A 41 -12.81 14.90 -4.21
N LEU A 42 -12.51 14.43 -5.43
CA LEU A 42 -11.67 13.25 -5.64
C LEU A 42 -10.27 13.48 -5.07
N LEU A 43 -9.66 14.64 -5.33
CA LEU A 43 -8.35 14.99 -4.78
C LEU A 43 -8.36 15.03 -3.26
N ILE A 44 -9.37 15.64 -2.64
CA ILE A 44 -9.48 15.67 -1.17
C ILE A 44 -9.58 14.25 -0.62
N GLY A 45 -10.42 13.39 -1.20
CA GLY A 45 -10.54 12.00 -0.80
C GLY A 45 -9.23 11.22 -0.97
N PHE A 46 -8.54 11.45 -2.08
CA PHE A 46 -7.25 10.83 -2.36
C PHE A 46 -6.17 11.29 -1.37
N PHE A 47 -6.07 12.58 -1.06
CA PHE A 47 -5.12 13.08 -0.05
C PHE A 47 -5.47 12.60 1.35
N TYR A 48 -6.76 12.51 1.68
CA TYR A 48 -7.20 11.98 2.96
C TYR A 48 -6.83 10.49 3.08
N TRP A 49 -7.12 9.68 2.06
CA TRP A 49 -6.71 8.28 2.03
C TRP A 49 -5.18 8.12 2.00
N ALA A 50 -4.46 8.98 1.30
CA ALA A 50 -2.99 8.93 1.28
C ALA A 50 -2.37 9.24 2.65
N ALA A 51 -2.99 10.12 3.44
CA ALA A 51 -2.49 10.51 4.76
C ALA A 51 -2.97 9.61 5.91
N TYR A 52 -4.19 9.08 5.82
CA TYR A 52 -4.84 8.31 6.90
C TYR A 52 -5.16 6.86 6.53
N GLY A 53 -4.92 6.46 5.29
CA GLY A 53 -5.02 5.07 4.89
C GLY A 53 -3.92 4.25 5.55
N GLU A 54 -4.17 2.96 5.67
CA GLU A 54 -3.25 1.99 6.25
C GLU A 54 -3.05 0.88 5.23
N ILE A 55 -1.80 0.59 4.90
CA ILE A 55 -1.38 -0.53 4.09
C ILE A 55 -0.56 -1.43 5.02
N GLU A 56 -1.09 -2.62 5.28
CA GLU A 56 -0.39 -3.66 6.03
C GLU A 56 0.54 -4.43 5.07
N ILE A 57 1.84 -4.33 5.30
CA ILE A 57 2.82 -5.26 4.72
C ILE A 57 2.88 -6.45 5.66
N SER A 58 2.60 -7.64 5.11
CA SER A 58 2.52 -8.85 5.91
C SER A 58 3.00 -10.07 5.15
N VAL A 59 3.64 -10.97 5.88
CA VAL A 59 4.01 -12.30 5.41
C VAL A 59 2.85 -13.23 5.74
N THR A 60 2.33 -13.91 4.73
CA THR A 60 1.28 -14.92 4.89
C THR A 60 1.92 -16.29 4.76
N THR A 61 1.80 -17.11 5.80
CA THR A 61 2.31 -18.48 5.83
C THR A 61 1.33 -19.37 6.61
N MET A 62 1.62 -20.66 6.70
CA MET A 62 0.87 -21.63 7.48
C MET A 62 1.54 -21.84 8.84
N ALA A 63 0.75 -21.76 9.91
CA ALA A 63 1.16 -22.08 11.26
C ALA A 63 0.66 -23.48 11.65
N TYR A 64 1.47 -24.19 12.42
CA TYR A 64 1.07 -25.36 13.17
C TYR A 64 0.73 -24.95 14.61
N VAL A 65 -0.45 -25.36 15.07
CA VAL A 65 -0.95 -25.16 16.42
C VAL A 65 -0.94 -26.51 17.11
N ASP A 66 -0.27 -26.59 18.26
CA ASP A 66 -0.25 -27.75 19.16
C ASP A 66 -0.48 -27.27 20.60
N ASP A 67 -1.70 -27.43 21.09
CA ASP A 67 -2.16 -26.94 22.40
C ASP A 67 -1.96 -25.41 22.55
N ASP A 68 -0.94 -24.99 23.31
CA ASP A 68 -0.59 -23.57 23.52
C ASP A 68 0.58 -23.11 22.63
N ASP A 69 1.24 -24.03 21.91
CA ASP A 69 2.41 -23.73 21.09
C ASP A 69 1.99 -23.49 19.63
N VAL A 70 2.23 -22.26 19.14
CA VAL A 70 1.96 -21.88 17.75
C VAL A 70 3.28 -21.59 17.05
N MET A 71 3.55 -22.32 15.97
CA MET A 71 4.81 -22.27 15.25
C MET A 71 4.56 -22.10 13.76
N CYS A 72 5.31 -21.25 13.09
CA CYS A 72 5.30 -21.19 11.63
C CYS A 72 6.71 -21.21 11.06
N TRP A 73 6.80 -21.50 9.76
CA TRP A 73 8.06 -21.61 9.04
C TRP A 73 8.06 -20.63 7.87
N VAL A 74 9.12 -19.83 7.79
CA VAL A 74 9.26 -18.75 6.80
C VAL A 74 10.60 -18.87 6.08
N GLU A 75 10.68 -18.34 4.87
CA GLU A 75 11.91 -18.33 4.08
C GLU A 75 12.95 -17.35 4.66
N TYR A 76 14.19 -17.44 4.19
CA TYR A 76 15.28 -16.56 4.65
C TYR A 76 14.97 -15.06 4.49
N ALA A 77 14.35 -14.66 3.37
CA ALA A 77 14.05 -13.26 3.10
C ALA A 77 13.11 -12.69 4.18
N ASP A 78 11.97 -13.36 4.41
CA ASP A 78 10.99 -12.97 5.42
C ASP A 78 11.57 -13.06 6.84
N ALA A 79 12.40 -14.07 7.10
CA ALA A 79 13.06 -14.25 8.40
C ALA A 79 13.96 -13.05 8.78
N MET A 80 14.51 -12.32 7.81
CA MET A 80 15.34 -11.14 8.08
C MET A 80 14.52 -9.95 8.59
N ASP A 81 13.27 -9.83 8.14
CA ASP A 81 12.38 -8.72 8.48
C ASP A 81 11.52 -9.04 9.71
N ILE A 82 11.35 -10.31 10.08
CA ILE A 82 10.57 -10.72 11.24
C ILE A 82 11.35 -10.55 12.56
N HIS A 83 10.73 -9.88 13.52
CA HIS A 83 11.32 -9.63 14.85
C HIS A 83 10.35 -9.93 16.00
N PRO A 84 10.87 -10.30 17.19
CA PRO A 84 10.04 -10.42 18.39
C PRO A 84 9.22 -9.16 18.68
N GLY A 85 7.95 -9.36 19.05
CA GLY A 85 6.99 -8.29 19.32
C GLY A 85 6.16 -7.84 18.11
N MET A 86 6.45 -8.33 16.90
CA MET A 86 5.59 -8.08 15.73
C MET A 86 4.19 -8.66 15.93
N LYS A 87 3.18 -7.97 15.40
CA LYS A 87 1.78 -8.40 15.50
C LYS A 87 1.54 -9.58 14.55
N VAL A 88 0.72 -10.52 15.01
CA VAL A 88 0.33 -11.70 14.25
C VAL A 88 -1.18 -11.84 14.28
N ILE A 89 -1.76 -12.31 13.17
CA ILE A 89 -3.16 -12.73 13.09
C ILE A 89 -3.18 -14.18 12.63
N CYS A 90 -3.67 -15.08 13.47
CA CYS A 90 -3.84 -16.51 13.17
C CYS A 90 -5.31 -16.86 13.34
N ASN A 91 -5.98 -17.36 12.29
CA ASN A 91 -7.41 -17.68 12.30
C ASN A 91 -8.30 -16.62 13.00
N SER A 92 -8.12 -15.34 12.62
CA SER A 92 -8.80 -14.15 13.21
C SER A 92 -8.41 -13.79 14.66
N THR A 93 -7.57 -14.58 15.31
CA THR A 93 -7.04 -14.33 16.65
C THR A 93 -5.76 -13.51 16.56
N LYS A 94 -5.63 -12.51 17.43
CA LYS A 94 -4.43 -11.68 17.51
C LYS A 94 -3.35 -12.38 18.32
N GLY A 95 -2.10 -12.09 17.99
CA GLY A 95 -0.95 -12.60 18.68
C GLY A 95 0.30 -11.77 18.42
N THR A 96 1.41 -12.28 18.91
CA THR A 96 2.72 -11.65 18.80
C THR A 96 3.79 -12.68 18.49
N VAL A 97 4.78 -12.28 17.69
CA VAL A 97 6.00 -13.06 17.50
C VAL A 97 6.78 -13.08 18.83
N VAL A 98 7.07 -14.26 19.35
CA VAL A 98 7.86 -14.44 20.57
C VAL A 98 9.34 -14.49 20.22
N ARG A 99 9.67 -15.28 19.20
CA ARG A 99 11.05 -15.57 18.82
C ARG A 99 11.12 -16.05 17.38
N ILE A 100 12.24 -15.80 16.73
CA ILE A 100 12.65 -16.46 15.51
C ILE A 100 13.92 -17.28 15.78
N ASP A 101 13.92 -18.55 15.35
CA ASP A 101 15.11 -19.41 15.43
C ASP A 101 16.06 -19.06 14.28
N GLY A 102 17.32 -18.80 14.61
CA GLY A 102 18.36 -18.51 13.61
C GLY A 102 18.88 -19.74 12.89
N LYS A 103 18.47 -20.95 13.30
CA LYS A 103 18.83 -22.20 12.63
C LYS A 103 17.87 -22.47 11.48
N GLY A 104 18.39 -22.39 10.25
CA GLY A 104 17.66 -22.86 9.08
C GLY A 104 17.39 -24.36 9.14
N MET A 105 16.17 -24.77 8.82
CA MET A 105 15.66 -26.13 8.86
C MET A 105 15.19 -26.58 7.49
N ASN A 106 15.44 -27.85 7.17
CA ASN A 106 14.90 -28.48 5.98
C ASN A 106 13.57 -29.18 6.30
N ILE A 107 12.87 -29.66 5.28
CA ILE A 107 11.58 -30.34 5.42
C ILE A 107 11.62 -31.55 6.39
N ARG A 108 12.76 -32.26 6.51
CA ARG A 108 12.87 -33.41 7.41
C ARG A 108 12.95 -32.98 8.87
N ASP A 109 13.73 -31.93 9.15
CA ASP A 109 13.81 -31.35 10.49
C ASP A 109 12.41 -30.85 10.92
N ILE A 110 11.67 -30.23 10.00
CA ILE A 110 10.30 -29.75 10.25
C ILE A 110 9.32 -30.93 10.43
N ALA A 111 9.51 -32.03 9.69
CA ALA A 111 8.68 -33.23 9.81
C ALA A 111 8.79 -33.88 11.18
N GLU A 112 9.95 -33.77 11.82
CA GLU A 112 10.16 -34.25 13.19
C GLU A 112 9.34 -33.43 14.20
N ASP A 113 9.15 -32.13 13.95
CA ASP A 113 8.39 -31.23 14.81
C ASP A 113 6.87 -31.38 14.60
N VAL A 114 6.38 -31.40 13.36
CA VAL A 114 4.93 -31.33 13.06
C VAL A 114 4.33 -32.61 12.45
N GLY A 115 5.15 -33.58 12.09
CA GLY A 115 4.74 -34.79 11.39
C GLY A 115 4.55 -34.62 9.86
N GLU A 116 4.80 -35.70 9.11
CA GLU A 116 4.77 -35.69 7.64
C GLU A 116 3.41 -35.28 7.04
N TYR A 117 2.30 -35.55 7.74
CA TYR A 117 0.96 -35.21 7.27
C TYR A 117 0.74 -33.69 7.20
N ASN A 118 1.21 -32.96 8.22
CA ASN A 118 1.00 -31.52 8.35
C ASN A 118 1.87 -30.71 7.38
N ILE A 119 3.04 -31.22 7.00
CA ILE A 119 3.93 -30.59 6.01
C ILE A 119 3.21 -30.26 4.70
N GLN A 120 2.38 -31.19 4.21
CA GLN A 120 1.66 -30.97 2.95
C GLN A 120 0.62 -29.87 3.08
N ALA A 121 -0.07 -29.80 4.23
CA ALA A 121 -1.02 -28.73 4.52
C ALA A 121 -0.33 -27.37 4.66
N MET A 122 0.91 -27.37 5.17
CA MET A 122 1.73 -26.17 5.35
C MET A 122 2.44 -25.67 4.09
N MET A 123 2.31 -26.40 2.97
CA MET A 123 2.92 -26.06 1.67
C MET A 123 4.47 -25.94 1.68
N ILE A 124 5.14 -26.61 2.60
CA ILE A 124 6.61 -26.59 2.74
C ILE A 124 7.27 -27.41 1.64
N ARG A 125 8.36 -26.91 1.05
CA ARG A 125 9.04 -27.49 -0.11
C ARG A 125 10.34 -28.20 0.29
N ASP A 126 10.61 -29.36 -0.32
CA ASP A 126 11.73 -30.27 0.04
C ASP A 126 13.15 -29.70 -0.23
N ASN A 127 13.28 -28.66 -1.06
CA ASN A 127 14.58 -28.08 -1.44
C ASN A 127 14.76 -26.62 -0.98
N GLU A 128 14.01 -26.20 0.03
CA GLU A 128 14.11 -24.87 0.62
C GLU A 128 14.51 -24.96 2.10
N VAL A 129 15.02 -23.85 2.62
CA VAL A 129 15.42 -23.71 4.02
C VAL A 129 14.47 -22.74 4.67
N TYR A 130 13.86 -23.17 5.76
CA TYR A 130 12.90 -22.36 6.52
C TYR A 130 13.42 -22.07 7.93
N TYR A 131 12.95 -20.98 8.49
CA TYR A 131 13.26 -20.54 9.85
C TYR A 131 11.98 -20.61 10.68
N ARG A 132 12.07 -21.21 11.88
CA ARG A 132 10.91 -21.31 12.77
C ARG A 132 10.66 -19.98 13.47
N VAL A 133 9.41 -19.58 13.48
CA VAL A 133 8.91 -18.44 14.24
C VAL A 133 7.93 -18.97 15.27
N ASP A 134 8.23 -18.71 16.54
CA ASP A 134 7.37 -19.06 17.66
C ASP A 134 6.41 -17.88 17.90
N ILE A 135 5.11 -18.17 17.96
CA ILE A 135 4.04 -17.19 18.07
C ILE A 135 3.27 -17.43 19.36
N LYS A 136 2.86 -16.34 20.01
CA LYS A 136 1.94 -16.37 21.14
C LYS A 136 0.63 -15.72 20.75
N LEU A 137 -0.45 -16.48 20.81
CA LEU A 137 -1.81 -15.98 20.57
C LEU A 137 -2.45 -15.47 21.87
N GLU A 138 -3.41 -14.57 21.73
CA GLU A 138 -4.24 -14.07 22.83
C GLU A 138 -5.34 -15.06 23.24
N GLU A 139 -5.80 -15.88 22.29
CA GLU A 139 -6.79 -16.93 22.49
C GLU A 139 -6.20 -18.29 22.09
N VAL A 140 -6.62 -19.34 22.79
CA VAL A 140 -6.20 -20.72 22.50
C VAL A 140 -6.97 -21.23 21.28
N LEU A 141 -6.24 -21.75 20.29
CA LEU A 141 -6.80 -22.38 19.10
C LEU A 141 -6.81 -23.89 19.23
N HIS A 142 -7.59 -24.56 18.39
CA HIS A 142 -7.55 -26.02 18.30
C HIS A 142 -6.33 -26.48 17.52
N ASP A 143 -5.80 -27.65 17.89
CA ASP A 143 -4.68 -28.28 17.20
C ASP A 143 -4.94 -28.43 15.71
N GLY A 144 -3.96 -28.07 14.90
CA GLY A 144 -4.08 -28.13 13.44
C GLY A 144 -3.14 -27.20 12.69
N VAL A 145 -3.35 -27.13 11.38
CA VAL A 145 -2.66 -26.19 10.50
C VAL A 145 -3.61 -25.07 10.16
N GLU A 146 -3.18 -23.84 10.43
CA GLU A 146 -4.00 -22.63 10.29
C GLU A 146 -3.26 -21.54 9.52
N ASP A 147 -4.00 -20.70 8.81
CA ASP A 147 -3.45 -19.54 8.11
C ASP A 147 -2.96 -18.50 9.13
N VAL A 148 -1.71 -18.06 8.96
CA VAL A 148 -1.12 -17.01 9.78
C VAL A 148 -0.60 -15.86 8.94
N LYS A 149 -0.85 -14.65 9.44
CA LYS A 149 -0.37 -13.39 8.88
C LYS A 149 0.50 -12.68 9.92
N ILE A 150 1.78 -12.51 9.61
CA ILE A 150 2.70 -11.70 10.42
C ILE A 150 2.74 -10.30 9.83
N ILE A 151 2.33 -9.30 10.61
CA ILE A 151 2.31 -7.89 10.19
C ILE A 151 3.69 -7.31 10.48
N GLU A 152 4.47 -7.09 9.42
CA GLU A 152 5.79 -6.50 9.52
C GLU A 152 5.70 -5.01 9.80
N ARG A 153 4.88 -4.31 9.00
CA ARG A 153 4.76 -2.85 9.03
C ARG A 153 3.36 -2.41 8.60
N GLU A 154 2.87 -1.38 9.27
CA GLU A 154 1.70 -0.60 8.91
C GLU A 154 2.21 0.73 8.34
N ILE A 155 2.03 0.97 7.04
CA ILE A 155 2.48 2.21 6.37
C ILE A 155 1.31 2.94 5.73
N THR A 156 1.41 4.26 5.62
CA THR A 156 0.40 5.03 4.90
C THR A 156 0.59 4.94 3.38
N PRO A 157 -0.48 4.99 2.57
CA PRO A 157 -0.33 4.98 1.11
C PRO A 157 0.54 6.13 0.57
N GLY A 158 0.55 7.28 1.25
CA GLY A 158 1.40 8.41 0.91
C GLY A 158 2.90 8.09 1.06
N GLU A 159 3.29 7.46 2.17
CA GLU A 159 4.67 7.02 2.40
C GLU A 159 5.10 5.96 1.39
N TYR A 160 4.22 4.99 1.09
CA TYR A 160 4.51 3.97 0.08
C TYR A 160 4.83 4.58 -1.29
N ILE A 161 3.99 5.49 -1.79
CA ILE A 161 4.17 6.14 -3.10
C ILE A 161 5.43 7.03 -3.13
N LEU A 162 5.73 7.73 -2.04
CA LEU A 162 6.88 8.63 -1.97
C LEU A 162 8.21 7.88 -1.88
N ASN A 163 8.27 6.84 -1.04
CA ASN A 163 9.49 6.06 -0.84
C ASN A 163 9.77 5.09 -2.00
N TYR A 164 8.74 4.65 -2.73
CA TYR A 164 8.94 3.92 -4.00
C TYR A 164 9.78 4.73 -5.00
N ARG A 165 9.70 6.07 -4.97
CA ARG A 165 10.47 6.94 -5.87
C ARG A 165 11.88 7.25 -5.36
N SER A 166 12.15 7.18 -4.06
CA SER A 166 13.48 7.44 -3.49
C SER A 166 14.42 6.24 -3.57
N GLY A 167 13.91 5.03 -3.84
CA GLY A 167 14.73 3.82 -3.87
C GLY A 167 15.27 3.42 -2.50
N GLU A 168 14.66 3.91 -1.41
CA GLU A 168 15.08 3.65 -0.03
C GLU A 168 14.59 2.28 0.50
N TRP A 169 14.23 1.36 -0.40
CA TRP A 169 13.82 0.00 -0.11
C TRP A 169 14.73 -0.99 -0.85
N GLU A 170 16.05 -0.91 -0.59
CA GLU A 170 17.05 -1.94 -0.89
C GLU A 170 17.92 -2.17 0.35
#